data_AF-A0A348MXB7-F1
#
_entry.id   AF-A0A348MXB7-F1
#
_cell.length_a   1.000
_cell.length_b   1.000
_cell.length_c   1.000
_cell.angle_alpha   90.00
_cell.angle_beta   90.00
_cell.angle_gamma   90.00
#
_symmetry.space_group_name_H-M   'P 1'
#
loop_
_entity.id
_entity.type
_entity.pdbx_description
1 polymer ?
#
loop_
_entity_poly.entity_id
_entity_poly.type
_entity_poly.pdbx_seq_one_letter_code
_entity_poly.pdbx_strand_id
1 'polypeptide(L)'
;MTHLVKQKIVAQWVTPTTLHCEFGELDCTVNKALLIGRCRLYLYEHMAIKLADIVPGFNELLVQFIPSEIDYFADLHQVERLLKQYVMDSSATISNNASVSTQGPGKRGITHIPVDFGMDYDLVDVAQRLALSRADLIAQFCAIEFSVILNGFMPGFIYLSGLPDKFHLPRLATPRLKVPAGAVAIADAYCGIYPQRSPGGWHILGVTEHVLFDIDRSTPASFVTGDIIQFYPVMPAVPVITPILTAKIAPKIRSSKEAAGD
;
A
#
# COMPACT_ATOMS: atom_id res chain seq x y z
N MET A 1 -22.29 -28.37 20.25
CA MET A 1 -20.97 -28.21 20.92
C MET A 1 -20.27 -27.07 20.21
N THR A 2 -20.38 -25.87 20.77
CA THR A 2 -19.96 -24.60 20.18
C THR A 2 -18.43 -24.53 20.23
N HIS A 3 -17.78 -24.51 19.07
CA HIS A 3 -16.34 -24.26 18.98
C HIS A 3 -16.07 -22.80 19.36
N LEU A 4 -15.90 -22.53 20.65
CA LEU A 4 -15.16 -21.35 21.10
C LEU A 4 -13.70 -21.58 20.73
N VAL A 5 -13.31 -21.17 19.53
CA VAL A 5 -11.90 -20.93 19.24
C VAL A 5 -11.47 -19.84 20.22
N LYS A 6 -10.72 -20.22 21.26
CA LYS A 6 -10.09 -19.24 22.16
C LYS A 6 -9.24 -18.33 21.27
N GLN A 7 -9.65 -17.08 21.10
CA GLN A 7 -8.85 -16.06 20.43
C GLN A 7 -7.50 -16.01 21.14
N LYS A 8 -6.46 -16.51 20.47
CA LYS A 8 -5.15 -16.70 21.07
C LYS A 8 -4.32 -15.47 20.76
N ILE A 9 -4.43 -14.45 21.62
CA ILE A 9 -3.49 -13.34 21.67
C ILE A 9 -2.52 -13.63 22.81
N VAL A 10 -1.24 -13.72 22.48
CA VAL A 10 -0.16 -13.98 23.45
C VAL A 10 0.81 -12.82 23.37
N ALA A 11 1.13 -12.22 24.51
CA ALA A 11 2.15 -11.20 24.60
C ALA A 11 3.36 -11.68 25.40
N GLN A 12 4.56 -11.36 24.92
CA GLN A 12 5.81 -11.71 25.57
C GLN A 12 6.84 -10.61 25.39
N TRP A 13 7.68 -10.39 26.41
CA TRP A 13 8.82 -9.50 26.29
C TRP A 13 9.88 -10.16 25.40
N VAL A 14 10.23 -9.51 24.29
CA VAL A 14 11.29 -9.96 23.37
C VAL A 14 12.57 -9.13 23.52
N THR A 15 12.45 -7.96 24.14
CA THR A 15 13.56 -7.12 24.61
C THR A 15 13.18 -6.50 25.96
N PRO A 16 14.11 -5.83 26.66
CA PRO A 16 13.79 -5.10 27.89
C PRO A 16 12.75 -3.98 27.72
N THR A 17 12.45 -3.55 26.50
CA THR A 17 11.54 -2.42 26.20
C THR A 17 10.48 -2.76 25.16
N THR A 18 10.46 -3.97 24.63
CA THR A 18 9.57 -4.36 23.52
C THR A 18 8.79 -5.61 23.88
N LEU A 19 7.47 -5.48 23.81
CA LEU A 19 6.52 -6.57 23.89
C LEU A 19 6.15 -7.01 22.47
N HIS A 20 6.26 -8.30 22.20
CA HIS A 20 5.75 -8.93 20.98
C HIS A 20 4.39 -9.55 21.30
N CYS A 21 3.37 -9.12 20.57
CA CYS A 21 2.02 -9.63 20.67
C CYS A 21 1.69 -10.43 19.42
N GLU A 22 1.54 -11.74 19.54
CA GLU A 22 1.16 -12.63 18.45
C GLU A 22 -0.35 -12.82 18.43
N PHE A 23 -0.96 -12.68 17.25
CA PHE A 23 -2.37 -12.92 17.00
C PHE A 23 -2.51 -14.26 16.27
N GLY A 24 -3.05 -15.25 16.97
CA GLY A 24 -3.39 -16.55 16.39
C GLY A 24 -4.58 -16.48 15.43
N GLU A 25 -5.33 -17.57 15.35
CA GLU A 25 -6.59 -17.53 14.60
C GLU A 25 -7.61 -16.64 15.31
N LEU A 26 -8.12 -15.67 14.57
CA LEU A 26 -9.13 -14.73 15.02
C LEU A 26 -10.40 -15.04 14.24
N ASP A 27 -11.48 -15.32 14.97
CA ASP A 27 -12.82 -15.42 14.40
C ASP A 27 -13.36 -14.00 14.14
N CYS A 28 -12.91 -13.41 13.03
CA CYS A 28 -13.32 -12.09 12.58
C CYS A 28 -13.55 -12.07 11.08
N THR A 29 -14.64 -11.43 10.66
CA THR A 29 -14.95 -11.19 9.23
C THR A 29 -14.10 -10.06 8.63
N VAL A 30 -13.43 -9.27 9.47
CA VAL A 30 -12.52 -8.20 9.08
C VAL A 30 -11.13 -8.76 8.81
N ASN A 31 -10.44 -8.22 7.82
CA ASN A 31 -9.05 -8.55 7.54
C ASN A 31 -8.18 -8.42 8.82
N LYS A 32 -7.48 -9.49 9.18
CA LYS A 32 -6.67 -9.58 10.41
C LYS A 32 -5.64 -8.46 10.54
N ALA A 33 -4.96 -8.10 9.46
CA ALA A 33 -3.96 -7.02 9.47
C ALA A 33 -4.62 -5.64 9.70
N LEU A 34 -5.82 -5.41 9.15
CA LEU A 34 -6.58 -4.20 9.43
C LEU A 34 -6.99 -4.12 10.91
N LEU A 35 -7.43 -5.24 11.49
CA LEU A 35 -7.78 -5.33 12.89
C LEU A 35 -6.55 -5.04 13.79
N ILE A 36 -5.39 -5.61 13.47
CA ILE A 36 -4.13 -5.34 14.17
C ILE A 36 -3.71 -3.87 14.04
N GLY A 37 -3.85 -3.27 12.85
CA GLY A 37 -3.61 -1.84 12.64
C GLY A 37 -4.52 -0.95 13.49
N ARG A 38 -5.76 -1.40 13.76
CA ARG A 38 -6.67 -0.70 14.70
C ARG A 38 -6.33 -0.95 16.17
N CYS A 39 -5.87 -2.14 16.53
CA CYS A 39 -5.35 -2.43 17.86
C CYS A 39 -4.22 -1.45 18.25
N ARG A 40 -3.35 -1.08 17.31
CA ARG A 40 -2.35 -0.02 17.51
C ARG A 40 -2.97 1.29 17.99
N LEU A 41 -3.99 1.77 17.29
CA LEU A 41 -4.68 3.02 17.67
C LEU A 41 -5.31 2.91 19.05
N TYR A 42 -5.97 1.78 19.32
CA TYR A 42 -6.59 1.50 20.61
C TYR A 42 -5.57 1.48 21.76
N LEU A 43 -4.39 0.89 21.57
CA LEU A 43 -3.32 0.93 22.56
C LEU A 43 -2.79 2.35 22.78
N TYR A 44 -2.59 3.13 21.71
CA TYR A 44 -2.20 4.54 21.86
C TYR A 44 -3.22 5.35 22.66
N GLU A 45 -4.52 5.13 22.46
CA GLU A 45 -5.58 5.82 23.23
C GLU A 45 -5.52 5.50 24.73
N HIS A 46 -5.09 4.29 25.11
CA HIS A 46 -5.14 3.82 26.51
C HIS A 46 -3.80 3.86 27.23
N MET A 47 -2.67 3.91 26.50
CA MET A 47 -1.33 3.76 27.06
C MET A 47 -0.33 4.79 26.51
N ALA A 48 -0.77 5.85 25.84
CA ALA A 48 0.09 6.80 25.12
C ALA A 48 1.36 7.24 25.88
N ILE A 49 1.21 7.57 27.17
CA ILE A 49 2.31 8.08 28.00
C ILE A 49 3.43 7.06 28.26
N LYS A 50 3.14 5.77 28.08
CA LYS A 50 4.10 4.68 28.30
C LYS A 50 4.78 4.21 27.02
N LEU A 51 4.27 4.58 25.86
CA LEU A 51 4.63 3.95 24.59
C LEU A 51 5.54 4.85 23.78
N ALA A 52 6.66 4.27 23.33
CA ALA A 52 7.58 4.93 22.41
C ALA A 52 7.12 4.75 20.96
N ASP A 53 6.73 3.52 20.58
CA ASP A 53 6.12 3.23 19.28
C ASP A 53 5.32 1.93 19.32
N ILE A 54 4.46 1.73 18.33
CA ILE A 54 3.79 0.46 18.05
C ILE A 54 3.90 0.18 16.55
N VAL A 55 4.52 -0.96 16.22
CA VAL A 55 4.75 -1.41 14.86
C VAL A 55 3.84 -2.61 14.56
N PRO A 56 2.81 -2.46 13.70
CA PRO A 56 1.97 -3.55 13.29
C PRO A 56 2.65 -4.41 12.22
N GLY A 57 2.47 -5.72 12.31
CA GLY A 57 2.74 -6.69 11.25
C GLY A 57 1.44 -7.32 10.74
N PHE A 58 1.56 -8.41 9.97
CA PHE A 58 0.38 -9.12 9.44
C PHE A 58 -0.36 -9.94 10.50
N ASN A 59 0.37 -10.56 11.42
CA ASN A 59 -0.15 -11.44 12.48
C ASN A 59 0.37 -11.05 13.87
N GLU A 60 1.07 -9.93 13.97
CA GLU A 60 1.78 -9.54 15.18
C GLU A 60 1.77 -8.03 15.37
N LEU A 61 2.03 -7.61 16.61
CA LEU A 61 2.19 -6.22 16.98
C LEU A 61 3.40 -6.11 17.90
N LEU A 62 4.36 -5.25 17.54
CA LEU A 62 5.48 -4.91 18.42
C LEU A 62 5.13 -3.62 19.16
N VAL A 63 5.03 -3.71 20.48
CA VAL A 63 4.73 -2.58 21.36
C VAL A 63 6.02 -2.18 22.06
N GLN A 64 6.54 -1.01 21.72
CA GLN A 64 7.75 -0.45 22.31
C GLN A 64 7.38 0.54 23.41
N PHE A 65 7.96 0.35 24.58
CA PHE A 65 7.73 1.17 25.75
C PHE A 65 8.86 2.19 25.96
N ILE A 66 8.52 3.31 26.58
CA ILE A 66 9.49 4.27 27.11
C ILE A 66 10.16 3.60 28.32
N PRO A 67 11.51 3.45 28.36
CA PRO A 67 12.18 2.66 29.38
C PRO A 67 11.89 3.04 30.84
N SER A 68 11.63 4.33 31.11
CA SER A 68 11.32 4.83 32.46
C SER A 68 9.90 4.53 32.94
N GLU A 69 9.00 4.14 32.04
CA GLU A 69 7.57 4.01 32.31
C GLU A 69 7.08 2.56 32.42
N ILE A 70 8.01 1.59 32.31
CA ILE A 70 7.73 0.16 32.25
C ILE A 70 7.44 -0.41 33.63
N ASP A 71 6.29 -1.06 33.76
CA ASP A 71 6.01 -2.09 34.74
C ASP A 71 5.86 -3.43 34.01
N TYR A 72 6.90 -4.27 34.07
CA TYR A 72 6.98 -5.51 33.30
C TYR A 72 5.79 -6.45 33.48
N PHE A 73 5.21 -6.50 34.68
CA PHE A 73 4.10 -7.39 34.98
C PHE A 73 2.77 -6.73 34.62
N ALA A 74 2.54 -5.49 35.09
CA ALA A 74 1.29 -4.81 34.86
C ALA A 74 1.06 -4.50 33.36
N ASP A 75 2.10 -4.03 32.66
CA ASP A 75 1.98 -3.60 31.27
C ASP A 75 1.75 -4.78 30.32
N LEU A 76 2.40 -5.93 30.55
CA LEU A 76 2.14 -7.15 29.77
C LEU A 76 0.66 -7.55 29.89
N HIS A 77 0.15 -7.65 31.12
CA HIS A 77 -1.24 -8.02 31.36
C HIS A 77 -2.23 -6.97 30.85
N GLN A 78 -1.88 -5.69 30.94
CA GLN A 78 -2.69 -4.60 30.42
C GLN A 78 -2.78 -4.65 28.89
N VAL A 79 -1.66 -4.80 28.19
CA VAL A 79 -1.65 -4.92 26.72
C VAL A 79 -2.45 -6.13 26.29
N GLU A 80 -2.22 -7.31 26.87
CA GLU A 80 -3.01 -8.50 26.51
C GLU A 80 -4.51 -8.28 26.72
N ARG A 81 -4.90 -7.68 27.85
CA ARG A 81 -6.31 -7.41 28.18
C ARG A 81 -6.92 -6.44 27.17
N LEU A 82 -6.25 -5.34 26.86
CA LEU A 82 -6.73 -4.34 25.90
C LEU A 82 -6.88 -4.92 24.50
N LEU A 83 -5.90 -5.70 24.03
CA LEU A 83 -5.96 -6.37 22.73
C LEU A 83 -7.12 -7.37 22.66
N LYS A 84 -7.26 -8.23 23.69
CA LYS A 84 -8.36 -9.21 23.77
C LYS A 84 -9.71 -8.51 23.79
N GLN A 85 -9.84 -7.43 24.57
CA GLN A 85 -11.07 -6.63 24.66
C GLN A 85 -11.44 -6.03 23.30
N TYR A 86 -10.50 -5.34 22.64
CA TYR A 86 -10.76 -4.71 21.34
C TYR A 86 -11.19 -5.71 20.27
N VAL A 87 -10.53 -6.87 20.22
CA VAL A 87 -10.88 -7.93 19.25
C VAL A 87 -12.27 -8.52 19.55
N MET A 88 -12.61 -8.76 20.81
CA MET A 88 -13.95 -9.24 21.20
C MET A 88 -15.05 -8.24 20.84
N ASP A 89 -14.86 -6.97 21.18
CA ASP A 89 -15.84 -5.90 20.92
C ASP A 89 -16.02 -5.66 19.40
N SER A 90 -14.93 -5.76 18.64
CA SER A 90 -14.95 -5.67 17.19
C SER A 90 -15.73 -6.82 16.56
N SER A 91 -15.49 -8.07 16.98
CA SER A 91 -16.24 -9.23 16.48
C SER A 91 -17.74 -9.15 16.83
N ALA A 92 -18.11 -8.61 18.00
CA ALA A 92 -19.51 -8.46 18.42
C ALA A 92 -20.26 -7.36 17.64
N THR A 93 -19.58 -6.25 17.34
CA THR A 93 -20.17 -5.11 16.63
C THR A 93 -20.46 -5.43 15.15
N ILE A 94 -19.69 -6.33 14.53
CA ILE A 94 -19.85 -6.67 13.12
C ILE A 94 -21.04 -7.61 12.87
N SER A 95 -21.40 -8.48 13.82
CA SER A 95 -22.59 -9.34 13.69
C SER A 95 -23.92 -8.57 13.68
N ASN A 96 -23.94 -7.32 14.17
CA ASN A 96 -25.15 -6.49 14.23
C ASN A 96 -25.13 -5.29 13.27
N ASN A 97 -24.06 -5.08 12.51
CA ASN A 97 -23.98 -4.03 11.49
C ASN A 97 -23.05 -4.46 10.35
N ALA A 98 -23.62 -4.82 9.19
CA ALA A 98 -22.92 -4.94 7.89
C ALA A 98 -22.40 -3.59 7.36
N SER A 99 -22.18 -2.62 8.25
CA SER A 99 -21.64 -1.30 7.99
C SER A 99 -21.01 -0.80 9.31
N VAL A 100 -19.88 -1.40 9.69
CA VAL A 100 -18.99 -0.73 10.65
C VAL A 100 -18.50 0.54 9.95
N SER A 101 -19.14 1.64 10.33
CA SER A 101 -18.79 2.98 9.90
C SER A 101 -17.33 3.25 10.19
N THR A 102 -16.57 3.60 9.15
CA THR A 102 -15.18 4.08 9.18
C THR A 102 -15.10 5.49 9.78
N GLN A 103 -15.59 5.67 11.01
CA GLN A 103 -15.61 6.97 11.69
C GLN A 103 -14.24 7.27 12.32
N GLY A 104 -13.26 7.56 11.46
CA GLY A 104 -12.31 8.65 11.69
C GLY A 104 -12.84 9.92 10.98
N PRO A 105 -12.27 11.11 11.23
CA PRO A 105 -12.77 12.35 10.64
C PRO A 105 -12.61 12.30 9.11
N GLY A 106 -13.73 12.14 8.41
CA GLY A 106 -13.84 12.16 6.95
C GLY A 106 -14.14 10.79 6.34
N LYS A 107 -15.28 10.69 5.63
CA LYS A 107 -15.55 9.63 4.66
C LYS A 107 -14.40 9.62 3.65
N ARG A 108 -13.39 8.76 3.83
CA ARG A 108 -12.30 8.63 2.86
C ARG A 108 -12.87 7.89 1.64
N GLY A 109 -13.08 8.63 0.56
CA GLY A 109 -13.49 8.06 -0.73
C GLY A 109 -12.41 7.16 -1.31
N ILE A 110 -12.74 6.45 -2.37
CA ILE A 110 -11.78 5.62 -3.11
C ILE A 110 -10.76 6.54 -3.79
N THR A 111 -9.48 6.37 -3.46
CA THR A 111 -8.39 7.06 -4.16
C THR A 111 -8.06 6.30 -5.42
N HIS A 112 -8.23 6.96 -6.56
CA HIS A 112 -7.92 6.35 -7.86
C HIS A 112 -6.46 6.63 -8.23
N ILE A 113 -5.67 5.59 -8.46
CA ILE A 113 -4.24 5.70 -8.77
C ILE A 113 -4.00 5.34 -10.25
N PRO A 114 -3.43 6.25 -11.05
CA PRO A 114 -3.04 5.95 -12.43
C PRO A 114 -1.87 4.98 -12.47
N VAL A 115 -1.92 3.98 -13.34
CA VAL A 115 -0.84 3.00 -13.52
C VAL A 115 -0.52 2.84 -15.01
N ASP A 116 0.75 2.99 -15.35
CA ASP A 116 1.31 2.61 -16.64
C ASP A 116 1.64 1.12 -16.66
N PHE A 117 0.88 0.39 -17.46
CA PHE A 117 1.07 -1.04 -17.72
C PHE A 117 1.91 -1.30 -18.98
N GLY A 118 2.46 -0.27 -19.64
CA GLY A 118 3.11 -0.35 -20.95
C GLY A 118 4.55 -0.86 -20.95
N MET A 119 5.24 -0.84 -19.80
CA MET A 119 6.64 -1.26 -19.69
C MET A 119 6.84 -2.78 -19.54
N ASP A 120 5.76 -3.57 -19.62
CA ASP A 120 5.74 -5.03 -19.77
C ASP A 120 6.68 -5.79 -18.82
N TYR A 121 6.76 -5.36 -17.56
CA TYR A 121 7.61 -5.95 -16.53
C TYR A 121 7.34 -7.46 -16.30
N ASP A 122 6.47 -7.79 -15.34
CA ASP A 122 6.02 -9.17 -15.12
C ASP A 122 4.63 -9.39 -15.69
N LEU A 123 4.02 -8.37 -16.30
CA LEU A 123 2.62 -8.39 -16.71
C LEU A 123 2.31 -9.54 -17.66
N VAL A 124 3.20 -9.81 -18.62
CA VAL A 124 3.04 -10.90 -19.60
C VAL A 124 3.15 -12.26 -18.91
N ASP A 125 4.18 -12.44 -18.07
CA ASP A 125 4.41 -13.69 -17.35
C ASP A 125 3.28 -13.99 -16.35
N VAL A 126 2.80 -12.96 -15.64
CA VAL A 126 1.63 -13.05 -14.75
C VAL A 126 0.39 -13.42 -15.55
N ALA A 127 0.11 -12.74 -16.67
CA ALA A 127 -1.05 -13.04 -17.51
C ALA A 127 -1.03 -14.50 -17.98
N GLN A 128 0.13 -15.00 -18.40
CA GLN A 128 0.30 -16.39 -18.80
C GLN A 128 0.05 -17.37 -17.65
N ARG A 129 0.61 -17.11 -16.46
CA ARG A 129 0.41 -17.95 -15.26
C ARG A 129 -1.05 -17.98 -14.82
N LEU A 130 -1.77 -16.88 -15.00
CA LEU A 130 -3.18 -16.76 -14.65
C LEU A 130 -4.13 -17.19 -15.79
N ALA A 131 -3.60 -17.63 -16.94
CA ALA A 131 -4.35 -17.96 -18.14
C ALA A 131 -5.30 -16.83 -18.60
N LEU A 132 -4.85 -15.58 -18.48
CA LEU A 132 -5.57 -14.38 -18.90
C LEU A 132 -4.87 -13.73 -20.09
N SER A 133 -5.64 -13.02 -20.92
CA SER A 133 -5.03 -12.04 -21.82
C SER A 133 -4.48 -10.88 -21.00
N ARG A 134 -3.49 -10.16 -21.55
CA ARG A 134 -2.99 -8.92 -20.94
C ARG A 134 -4.13 -7.92 -20.66
N ALA A 135 -5.05 -7.76 -21.61
CA ALA A 135 -6.16 -6.84 -21.48
C ALA A 135 -7.11 -7.25 -20.35
N ASP A 136 -7.43 -8.54 -20.26
CA ASP A 136 -8.28 -9.07 -19.19
C ASP A 136 -7.61 -8.95 -17.82
N LEU A 137 -6.30 -9.19 -17.75
CA LEU A 137 -5.54 -9.02 -16.51
C LEU A 137 -5.62 -7.59 -15.99
N ILE A 138 -5.34 -6.60 -16.86
CA ILE A 138 -5.41 -5.17 -16.51
C ILE A 138 -6.84 -4.80 -16.10
N ALA A 139 -7.83 -5.17 -16.90
CA ALA A 139 -9.23 -4.83 -16.64
C ALA A 139 -9.73 -5.41 -15.31
N GLN A 140 -9.45 -6.69 -15.04
CA GLN A 140 -9.84 -7.34 -13.80
C GLN A 140 -9.07 -6.79 -12.60
N PHE A 141 -7.78 -6.49 -12.75
CA PHE A 141 -6.96 -5.92 -11.67
C PHE A 141 -7.43 -4.51 -11.29
N CYS A 142 -7.74 -3.67 -12.28
CA CYS A 142 -8.21 -2.30 -12.06
C CYS A 142 -9.65 -2.24 -11.50
N ALA A 143 -10.43 -3.31 -11.64
CA ALA A 143 -11.76 -3.40 -11.03
C ALA A 143 -11.72 -3.69 -9.50
N ILE A 144 -10.56 -4.05 -8.95
CA ILE A 144 -10.42 -4.41 -7.53
C ILE A 144 -10.34 -3.14 -6.67
N GLU A 145 -11.14 -3.10 -5.61
CA GLU A 145 -10.97 -2.16 -4.51
C GLU A 145 -10.00 -2.74 -3.48
N PHE A 146 -8.88 -2.04 -3.28
CA PHE A 146 -7.83 -2.44 -2.37
C PHE A 146 -7.93 -1.67 -1.06
N SER A 147 -7.80 -2.36 0.07
CA SER A 147 -7.68 -1.72 1.38
C SER A 147 -6.22 -1.66 1.83
N VAL A 148 -5.75 -0.49 2.26
CA VAL A 148 -4.44 -0.35 2.89
C VAL A 148 -4.49 -1.02 4.26
N ILE A 149 -3.74 -2.11 4.42
CA ILE A 149 -3.72 -2.89 5.67
C ILE A 149 -2.47 -2.62 6.51
N LEU A 150 -1.38 -2.19 5.89
CA LEU A 150 -0.13 -1.94 6.59
C LEU A 150 0.73 -0.93 5.81
N ASN A 151 1.36 -0.01 6.56
CA ASN A 151 2.48 0.80 6.10
C ASN A 151 3.76 0.23 6.74
N GLY A 152 4.73 -0.21 5.96
CA GLY A 152 5.92 -0.92 6.49
C GLY A 152 6.96 -1.18 5.41
N PHE A 153 8.03 -1.94 5.70
CA PHE A 153 9.18 -2.18 4.80
C PHE A 153 10.06 -0.96 4.51
N MET A 154 9.47 0.16 4.07
CA MET A 154 10.15 1.45 3.90
C MET A 154 9.14 2.60 3.96
N PRO A 155 9.59 3.86 4.20
CA PRO A 155 8.71 5.01 4.22
C PRO A 155 7.88 5.12 2.94
N GLY A 156 6.55 5.13 3.08
CA GLY A 156 5.60 5.19 1.97
C GLY A 156 5.14 3.87 1.38
N PHE A 157 5.76 2.75 1.72
CA PHE A 157 5.34 1.47 1.15
C PHE A 157 4.05 1.01 1.81
N ILE A 158 3.08 0.65 0.98
CA ILE A 158 1.75 0.21 1.40
C ILE A 158 1.51 -1.24 0.99
N TYR A 159 0.98 -2.01 1.92
CA TYR A 159 0.43 -3.34 1.69
C TYR A 159 -1.08 -3.22 1.53
N LEU A 160 -1.58 -3.82 0.46
CA LEU A 160 -2.96 -3.76 0.03
C LEU A 160 -3.57 -5.16 0.09
N SER A 161 -4.72 -5.28 0.77
CA SER A 161 -5.56 -6.48 0.74
C SER A 161 -6.72 -6.32 -0.24
N GLY A 162 -7.36 -7.43 -0.61
CA GLY A 162 -8.49 -7.46 -1.54
C GLY A 162 -8.16 -8.17 -2.85
N LEU A 163 -6.91 -8.61 -3.04
CA LEU A 163 -6.49 -9.38 -4.20
C LEU A 163 -7.22 -10.74 -4.23
N PRO A 164 -8.03 -11.04 -5.26
CA PRO A 164 -8.75 -12.32 -5.34
C PRO A 164 -7.79 -13.51 -5.47
N ASP A 165 -8.16 -14.67 -4.93
CA ASP A 165 -7.32 -15.88 -4.90
C ASP A 165 -6.74 -16.29 -6.26
N LYS A 166 -7.49 -16.06 -7.35
CA LYS A 166 -7.03 -16.32 -8.71
C LYS A 166 -5.81 -15.50 -9.14
N PHE A 167 -5.48 -14.41 -8.44
CA PHE A 167 -4.30 -13.58 -8.69
C PHE A 167 -3.13 -13.93 -7.76
N HIS A 168 -3.32 -14.85 -6.81
CA HIS A 168 -2.27 -15.17 -5.84
C HIS A 168 -1.14 -15.91 -6.52
N LEU A 169 0.03 -15.27 -6.52
CA LEU A 169 1.26 -15.83 -7.05
C LEU A 169 2.35 -15.74 -5.99
N PRO A 170 3.13 -16.81 -5.77
CA PRO A 170 4.21 -16.76 -4.81
C PRO A 170 5.23 -15.70 -5.21
N ARG A 171 5.97 -15.19 -4.23
CA ARG A 171 7.11 -14.29 -4.48
C ARG A 171 8.07 -14.91 -5.50
N LEU A 172 8.79 -14.04 -6.22
CA LEU A 172 9.87 -14.45 -7.09
C LEU A 172 10.91 -15.26 -6.30
N ALA A 173 11.35 -16.37 -6.88
CA ALA A 173 12.35 -17.24 -6.25
C ALA A 173 13.66 -16.51 -5.96
N THR A 174 14.02 -15.56 -6.83
CA THR A 174 15.16 -14.66 -6.62
C THR A 174 14.67 -13.20 -6.70
N PRO A 175 14.74 -12.44 -5.59
CA PRO A 175 14.37 -11.04 -5.60
C PRO A 175 15.22 -10.23 -6.59
N ARG A 176 14.60 -9.23 -7.23
CA ARG A 176 15.33 -8.25 -8.03
C ARG A 176 16.19 -7.38 -7.13
N LEU A 177 17.37 -7.03 -7.63
CA LEU A 177 18.23 -6.04 -7.00
C LEU A 177 17.66 -4.62 -7.12
N LYS A 178 16.87 -4.36 -8.19
CA LYS A 178 16.29 -3.05 -8.48
C LYS A 178 14.87 -3.20 -9.01
N VAL A 179 13.92 -2.75 -8.19
CA VAL A 179 12.52 -2.47 -8.52
C VAL A 179 12.40 -0.96 -8.70
N PRO A 180 11.72 -0.45 -9.74
CA PRO A 180 11.56 0.98 -9.95
C PRO A 180 10.68 1.61 -8.85
N ALA A 181 10.90 2.90 -8.57
CA ALA A 181 9.96 3.67 -7.78
C ALA A 181 8.60 3.71 -8.49
N GLY A 182 7.52 3.68 -7.73
CA GLY A 182 6.16 3.60 -8.23
C GLY A 182 5.71 2.22 -8.69
N ALA A 183 6.54 1.17 -8.57
CA ALA A 183 6.15 -0.17 -9.02
C ALA A 183 4.90 -0.65 -8.29
N VAL A 184 3.84 -0.96 -9.03
CA VAL A 184 2.64 -1.64 -8.54
C VAL A 184 2.84 -3.14 -8.75
N ALA A 185 2.85 -3.89 -7.66
CA ALA A 185 3.23 -5.30 -7.69
C ALA A 185 2.34 -6.18 -6.81
N ILE A 186 2.31 -7.47 -7.12
CA ILE A 186 1.58 -8.49 -6.36
C ILE A 186 2.50 -9.59 -5.85
N ALA A 187 2.19 -10.12 -4.66
CA ALA A 187 2.75 -11.36 -4.14
C ALA A 187 1.82 -11.97 -3.10
N ASP A 188 1.66 -13.29 -3.16
CA ASP A 188 0.72 -14.05 -2.35
C ASP A 188 -0.67 -13.40 -2.40
N ALA A 189 -1.27 -13.09 -1.26
CA ALA A 189 -2.59 -12.47 -1.18
C ALA A 189 -2.58 -10.93 -1.27
N TYR A 190 -1.44 -10.32 -1.60
CA TYR A 190 -1.23 -8.88 -1.43
C TYR A 190 -0.86 -8.17 -2.71
N CYS A 191 -1.29 -6.92 -2.79
CA CYS A 191 -0.78 -5.92 -3.72
C CYS A 191 0.00 -4.85 -2.93
N GLY A 192 0.91 -4.14 -3.59
CA GLY A 192 1.70 -3.11 -2.95
C GLY A 192 2.33 -2.16 -3.96
N ILE A 193 2.71 -0.98 -3.48
CA ILE A 193 3.34 0.04 -4.30
C ILE A 193 4.69 0.42 -3.69
N TYR A 194 5.76 0.29 -4.48
CA TYR A 194 7.11 0.64 -4.06
C TYR A 194 7.30 2.16 -4.13
N PRO A 195 7.51 2.87 -3.00
CA PRO A 195 7.60 4.33 -2.99
C PRO A 195 8.92 4.85 -3.59
N GLN A 196 9.96 4.03 -3.59
CA GLN A 196 11.29 4.37 -4.05
C GLN A 196 12.00 3.14 -4.62
N ARG A 197 13.12 3.36 -5.30
CA ARG A 197 13.91 2.27 -5.90
C ARG A 197 14.50 1.39 -4.82
N SER A 198 14.22 0.09 -4.85
CA SER A 198 14.68 -0.85 -3.83
C SER A 198 14.87 -2.26 -4.40
N PRO A 199 15.52 -3.19 -3.70
CA PRO A 199 15.35 -4.60 -3.99
C PRO A 199 13.91 -5.04 -3.70
N GLY A 200 13.42 -6.07 -4.39
CA GLY A 200 12.05 -6.58 -4.22
C GLY A 200 11.79 -7.85 -5.01
N GLY A 201 10.95 -8.73 -4.45
CA GLY A 201 10.65 -10.05 -5.00
C GLY A 201 9.19 -10.24 -5.40
N TRP A 202 8.48 -9.15 -5.70
CA TRP A 202 7.07 -9.18 -6.08
C TRP A 202 6.94 -9.06 -7.61
N HIS A 203 5.84 -9.57 -8.15
CA HIS A 203 5.54 -9.50 -9.58
C HIS A 203 5.01 -8.10 -9.93
N ILE A 204 5.77 -7.34 -10.71
CA ILE A 204 5.47 -5.96 -11.08
C ILE A 204 4.50 -5.96 -12.27
N LEU A 205 3.30 -5.43 -12.05
CA LEU A 205 2.27 -5.31 -13.09
C LEU A 205 2.41 -4.01 -13.88
N GLY A 206 2.80 -2.92 -13.22
CA GLY A 206 2.93 -1.60 -13.83
C GLY A 206 3.63 -0.61 -12.90
N VAL A 207 3.65 0.66 -13.29
CA VAL A 207 4.30 1.73 -12.54
C VAL A 207 3.36 2.93 -12.43
N THR A 208 3.31 3.56 -11.25
CA THR A 208 2.61 4.82 -11.04
C THR A 208 3.58 5.95 -10.74
N GLU A 209 3.27 7.17 -11.18
CA GLU A 209 3.97 8.38 -10.76
C GLU A 209 3.39 8.97 -9.46
N HIS A 210 2.39 8.32 -8.87
CA HIS A 210 1.78 8.77 -7.63
C HIS A 210 2.80 8.79 -6.49
N VAL A 211 3.00 9.96 -5.89
CA VAL A 211 3.94 10.15 -4.78
C VAL A 211 3.34 9.57 -3.49
N LEU A 212 3.94 8.49 -2.99
CA LEU A 212 3.47 7.81 -1.76
C LEU A 212 4.07 8.38 -0.48
N PHE A 213 5.25 8.97 -0.58
CA PHE A 213 5.95 9.57 0.55
C PHE A 213 6.73 10.81 0.12
N ASP A 214 6.58 11.86 0.90
CA ASP A 214 7.25 13.14 0.69
C ASP A 214 7.44 13.82 2.04
N ILE A 215 8.70 13.89 2.49
CA ILE A 215 9.04 14.39 3.83
C ILE A 215 8.68 15.87 4.02
N ASP A 216 8.57 16.63 2.93
CA ASP A 216 8.29 18.06 2.96
C ASP A 216 6.78 18.37 3.04
N ARG A 217 5.91 17.35 2.95
CA ARG A 217 4.45 17.51 3.12
C ARG A 217 4.06 17.53 4.59
N SER A 218 2.96 18.24 4.89
CA SER A 218 2.32 18.23 6.22
C SER A 218 1.92 16.84 6.69
N THR A 219 1.55 15.96 5.76
CA THR A 219 1.31 14.53 5.98
C THR A 219 2.25 13.75 5.06
N PRO A 220 3.43 13.32 5.55
CA PRO A 220 4.46 12.76 4.67
C PRO A 220 4.03 11.50 3.92
N ALA A 221 3.27 10.60 4.57
CA ALA A 221 2.70 9.43 3.93
C ALA A 221 1.34 9.78 3.30
N SER A 222 1.17 9.46 2.02
CA SER A 222 -0.08 9.74 1.28
C SER A 222 -1.26 8.86 1.70
N PHE A 223 -0.98 7.70 2.32
CA PHE A 223 -1.98 6.72 2.71
C PHE A 223 -1.75 6.21 4.12
N VAL A 224 -2.85 5.96 4.81
CA VAL A 224 -2.88 5.33 6.14
C VAL A 224 -3.70 4.05 6.12
N THR A 225 -3.48 3.18 7.11
CA THR A 225 -4.28 1.98 7.31
C THR A 225 -5.79 2.28 7.28
N GLY A 226 -6.52 1.50 6.47
CA GLY A 226 -7.95 1.63 6.23
C GLY A 226 -8.33 2.48 5.01
N ASP A 227 -7.38 3.11 4.32
CA ASP A 227 -7.66 3.80 3.06
C ASP A 227 -8.03 2.81 1.95
N ILE A 228 -8.91 3.24 1.03
CA ILE A 228 -9.32 2.45 -0.12
C ILE A 228 -8.69 3.02 -1.40
N ILE A 229 -8.07 2.14 -2.18
CA ILE A 229 -7.40 2.46 -3.43
C ILE A 229 -8.02 1.64 -4.56
N GLN A 230 -8.21 2.25 -5.72
CA GLN A 230 -8.51 1.56 -6.96
C GLN A 230 -7.53 2.02 -8.04
N PHE A 231 -7.02 1.09 -8.83
CA PHE A 231 -6.10 1.40 -9.92
C PHE A 231 -6.86 1.66 -11.21
N TYR A 232 -6.31 2.50 -12.08
CA TYR A 232 -6.79 2.63 -13.45
C TYR A 232 -5.62 2.77 -14.43
N PRO A 233 -5.74 2.25 -15.66
CA PRO A 233 -4.67 2.34 -16.63
C PRO A 233 -4.52 3.79 -17.14
N VAL A 234 -3.30 4.29 -17.25
CA VAL A 234 -3.06 5.49 -18.07
C VAL A 234 -3.20 5.12 -19.54
N MET A 235 -3.90 5.96 -20.31
CA MET A 235 -3.85 5.84 -21.76
C MET A 235 -2.47 6.30 -22.23
N PRO A 236 -1.81 5.61 -23.17
CA PRO A 236 -0.58 6.12 -23.76
C PRO A 236 -0.87 7.51 -24.34
N ALA A 237 -0.07 8.50 -23.94
CA ALA A 237 -0.14 9.81 -24.54
C ALA A 237 0.10 9.66 -26.05
N VAL A 238 -0.89 10.04 -26.86
CA VAL A 238 -0.69 10.15 -28.30
C VAL A 238 0.40 11.20 -28.50
N PRO A 239 1.56 10.87 -29.08
CA PRO A 239 2.58 11.89 -29.34
C PRO A 239 1.94 12.95 -30.25
N VAL A 240 1.84 14.18 -29.74
CA VAL A 240 1.42 15.32 -30.56
C VAL A 240 2.50 15.53 -31.60
N ILE A 241 2.28 14.99 -32.80
CA ILE A 241 3.09 15.33 -33.97
C ILE A 241 2.82 16.80 -34.22
N THR A 242 3.71 17.66 -33.74
CA THR A 242 3.68 19.08 -34.09
C THR A 242 4.07 19.13 -35.57
N PRO A 243 3.19 19.57 -36.48
CA PRO A 243 3.55 19.66 -37.88
C PRO A 243 4.73 20.63 -38.00
N ILE A 244 5.83 20.16 -38.56
CA ILE A 244 6.97 21.00 -38.91
C ILE A 244 6.45 22.00 -39.93
N LEU A 245 6.30 23.26 -39.52
CA LEU A 245 5.99 24.35 -40.43
C LEU A 245 7.19 24.49 -41.39
N THR A 246 7.04 24.04 -42.63
CA THR A 246 8.05 24.23 -43.66
C THR A 246 8.24 25.72 -43.87
N ALA A 247 9.42 26.23 -43.49
CA ALA A 247 9.80 27.61 -43.73
C ALA A 247 9.75 27.90 -45.23
N LYS A 248 8.90 28.84 -45.63
CA LYS A 248 8.88 29.38 -47.00
C LYS A 248 10.25 29.99 -47.30
N ILE A 249 10.96 29.42 -48.27
CA ILE A 249 12.17 30.00 -48.84
C ILE A 249 11.79 31.33 -49.50
N ALA A 250 12.30 32.45 -48.98
CA ALA A 250 12.14 33.76 -49.59
C ALA A 250 12.98 33.86 -50.89
N PRO A 251 12.48 34.49 -51.96
CA PRO A 251 13.23 34.61 -53.21
C PRO A 251 14.40 35.60 -53.06
N LYS A 252 15.58 35.19 -53.54
CA LYS A 252 16.77 36.05 -53.65
C LYS A 252 16.49 37.22 -54.61
N ILE A 253 16.51 38.44 -54.08
CA ILE A 253 16.56 39.67 -54.89
C ILE A 253 17.96 39.76 -55.50
N ARG A 254 18.06 39.73 -56.84
CA ARG A 254 19.28 40.06 -57.59
C ARG A 254 19.51 41.57 -57.50
N SER A 255 20.67 42.01 -57.01
CA SER A 255 21.11 43.39 -57.16
C SER A 255 21.70 43.58 -58.57
N SER A 256 21.01 44.33 -59.41
CA SER A 256 21.62 45.01 -60.55
C SER A 256 22.22 46.34 -60.08
N LYS A 257 23.53 46.51 -60.26
CA LYS A 257 24.17 47.82 -60.34
C LYS A 257 25.01 47.83 -61.60
N GLU A 258 24.44 48.41 -62.65
CA GLU A 258 25.18 48.94 -63.79
C GLU A 258 25.61 50.39 -63.51
N ALA A 259 26.65 50.77 -64.25
CA ALA A 259 27.44 51.99 -64.19
C ALA A 259 26.69 53.31 -64.47
N ALA A 260 27.25 54.40 -63.93
CA ALA A 260 27.49 55.73 -64.51
C ALA A 260 28.02 56.62 -63.36
N GLY A 261 29.06 57.43 -63.46
CA GLY A 261 29.67 58.14 -64.57
C GLY A 261 29.92 59.58 -64.09
N ASP A 262 31.15 60.07 -64.28
CA ASP A 262 31.72 61.41 -64.00
C ASP A 262 32.00 61.85 -62.54
#